data_AF-K1S046-F1
#
_entry.id   AF-K1S046-F1
#
_cell.length_a   1.000
_cell.length_b   1.000
_cell.length_c   1.000
_cell.angle_alpha   90.00
_cell.angle_beta   90.00
_cell.angle_gamma   90.00
#
_symmetry.space_group_name_H-M   'P 1'
#
loop_
_entity.id
_entity.type
_entity.pdbx_description
1 polymer ?
#
loop_
_entity_poly.entity_id
_entity_poly.type
_entity_poly.pdbx_seq_one_letter_code
_entity_poly.pdbx_strand_id
1 'polypeptide(L)'
;MGALSRYSDVVLNLLVAVAISLVVNFSYLLLVLVEQSSEASSSGSSGREQRVWERRDEGRLAVHADGYGYLVYAGGDSVYVPPQNLRWLGLEDGDRIRADIRPSRRSGGHPVLKEVRTRNGEEFDYSRLYNRPSQWTELLLQLLFYLFMSFVLLTILTDSHRRYSMRRYIRSCLWSCVAAVVLYCVAPVTEWHSGRVVLNFMGGRMFDYMLLLKCSFALVVSLLYSRLYVLISQRQLVEVENERLKNENLTTRYNMLVGQINPHFFFNSLNSLAMLVREKHDQKALTYIDQLSYTFRYIIQN
;
A
#
# COMPACT_ATOMS: atom_id res chain seq x y z
N MET A 1 7.47 5.92 -28.75
CA MET A 1 8.09 5.70 -27.41
C MET A 1 7.25 6.23 -26.23
N GLY A 2 6.55 7.38 -26.32
CA GLY A 2 5.81 7.94 -25.17
C GLY A 2 4.59 7.15 -24.66
N ALA A 3 3.95 6.32 -25.50
CA ALA A 3 2.81 5.49 -25.08
C ALA A 3 3.25 4.27 -24.25
N LEU A 4 4.34 3.58 -24.61
CA LEU A 4 4.88 2.45 -23.85
C LEU A 4 5.32 2.86 -22.43
N SER A 5 5.94 4.03 -22.28
CA SER A 5 6.30 4.57 -20.96
C SER A 5 5.06 4.85 -20.09
N ARG A 6 3.96 5.37 -20.67
CA ARG A 6 2.69 5.57 -19.93
C ARG A 6 2.14 4.26 -19.36
N TYR A 7 2.15 3.18 -20.15
CA TYR A 7 1.66 1.90 -19.66
C TYR A 7 2.54 1.33 -18.55
N SER A 8 3.87 1.45 -18.67
CA SER A 8 4.79 0.99 -17.64
C SER A 8 4.60 1.73 -16.30
N ASP A 9 4.43 3.06 -16.34
CA ASP A 9 4.19 3.87 -15.14
C ASP A 9 2.86 3.50 -14.45
N VAL A 10 1.80 3.28 -15.22
CA VAL A 10 0.47 2.92 -14.69
C VAL A 10 0.50 1.53 -14.06
N VAL A 11 1.14 0.56 -14.70
CA VAL A 11 1.29 -0.80 -14.17
C VAL A 11 2.11 -0.78 -12.87
N LEU A 12 3.20 -0.02 -12.84
CA LEU A 12 4.03 0.12 -11.66
C LEU A 12 3.24 0.76 -10.50
N ASN A 13 2.50 1.85 -10.77
CA ASN A 13 1.64 2.49 -9.79
C ASN A 13 0.56 1.52 -9.27
N LEU A 14 -0.03 0.70 -10.14
CA LEU A 14 -1.02 -0.30 -9.74
C LEU A 14 -0.41 -1.37 -8.81
N LEU A 15 0.76 -1.90 -9.14
CA LEU A 15 1.44 -2.90 -8.31
C LEU A 15 1.81 -2.34 -6.93
N VAL A 16 2.32 -1.11 -6.89
CA VAL A 16 2.65 -0.43 -5.62
C VAL A 16 1.38 -0.12 -4.83
N ALA A 17 0.30 0.29 -5.49
CA ALA A 17 -0.99 0.52 -4.83
C ALA A 17 -1.57 -0.75 -4.21
N VAL A 18 -1.46 -1.90 -4.90
CA VAL A 18 -1.84 -3.22 -4.35
C VAL A 18 -1.01 -3.53 -3.10
N ALA A 19 0.31 -3.34 -3.16
CA ALA A 19 1.18 -3.57 -2.01
C ALA A 19 0.82 -2.68 -0.82
N ILE A 20 0.59 -1.38 -1.04
CA ILE A 20 0.17 -0.45 0.03
C ILE A 20 -1.17 -0.90 0.63
N SER A 21 -2.16 -1.26 -0.19
CA SER A 21 -3.47 -1.70 0.28
C SER A 21 -3.40 -2.95 1.16
N LEU A 22 -2.57 -3.93 0.77
CA LEU A 22 -2.35 -5.14 1.56
C LEU A 22 -1.66 -4.84 2.90
N VAL A 23 -0.63 -4.00 2.89
CA VAL A 23 0.11 -3.63 4.11
C VAL A 23 -0.78 -2.86 5.10
N VAL A 24 -1.56 -1.90 4.60
CA VAL A 24 -2.47 -1.10 5.42
C VAL A 24 -3.55 -1.95 6.10
N ASN A 25 -3.99 -3.03 5.44
CA ASN A 25 -5.02 -3.93 5.95
C ASN A 25 -4.46 -5.24 6.52
N PHE A 26 -3.15 -5.35 6.68
CA PHE A 26 -2.48 -6.59 7.09
C PHE A 26 -2.97 -7.11 8.45
N SER A 27 -3.16 -6.22 9.44
CA SER A 27 -3.64 -6.62 10.77
C SER A 27 -5.05 -7.20 10.72
N TYR A 28 -5.93 -6.64 9.89
CA TYR A 28 -7.30 -7.14 9.73
C TYR A 28 -7.34 -8.43 8.90
N LEU A 29 -6.48 -8.54 7.88
CA LEU A 29 -6.28 -9.78 7.13
C LEU A 29 -5.81 -10.92 8.05
N LEU A 30 -4.85 -10.66 8.93
CA LEU A 30 -4.40 -11.64 9.93
C LEU A 30 -5.53 -12.04 10.88
N LEU A 31 -6.31 -11.07 11.37
CA LEU A 31 -7.43 -11.35 12.27
C LEU A 31 -8.42 -12.31 11.62
N VAL A 32 -8.84 -12.02 10.39
CA VAL A 32 -9.81 -12.87 9.67
C VAL A 32 -9.25 -14.25 9.32
N LEU A 33 -7.96 -14.33 8.97
CA LEU A 33 -7.29 -15.62 8.73
C LEU A 33 -7.18 -16.45 10.01
N VAL A 34 -6.85 -15.82 11.13
CA VAL A 34 -6.78 -16.47 12.44
C VAL A 34 -8.17 -16.92 12.88
N GLU A 35 -9.19 -16.09 12.69
CA GLU A 35 -10.56 -16.43 13.09
C GLU A 35 -11.07 -17.67 12.33
N GLN A 36 -10.82 -17.79 11.03
CA GLN A 36 -11.09 -19.02 10.27
C GLN A 36 -10.37 -20.25 10.82
N SER A 37 -9.11 -20.09 11.25
CA SER A 37 -8.35 -21.19 11.86
C SER A 37 -8.88 -21.56 13.26
N SER A 38 -9.45 -20.57 13.97
CA SER A 38 -10.04 -20.74 15.29
C SER A 38 -11.41 -21.39 15.22
N GLU A 39 -12.26 -21.08 14.24
CA GLU A 39 -13.55 -21.75 14.03
C GLU A 39 -13.36 -23.23 13.69
N ALA A 40 -12.29 -23.57 12.96
CA ALA A 40 -11.90 -24.95 12.69
C ALA A 40 -11.40 -25.70 13.95
N SER A 41 -11.04 -24.98 15.02
CA SER A 41 -10.55 -25.54 16.29
C SER A 41 -11.48 -25.32 17.49
N SER A 42 -12.51 -24.48 17.35
CA SER A 42 -13.53 -24.17 18.36
C SER A 42 -14.66 -25.20 18.43
N SER A 43 -14.54 -26.34 17.74
CA SER A 43 -15.28 -27.55 18.10
C SER A 43 -14.75 -28.18 19.40
N GLY A 44 -13.72 -27.61 20.04
CA GLY A 44 -13.29 -28.03 21.36
C GLY A 44 -12.23 -27.13 22.01
N SER A 45 -12.63 -25.99 22.59
CA SER A 45 -11.94 -25.45 23.78
C SER A 45 -12.66 -24.22 24.37
N SER A 46 -13.34 -24.46 25.49
CA SER A 46 -13.92 -23.45 26.36
C SER A 46 -12.84 -22.75 27.18
N GLY A 47 -12.37 -21.60 26.71
CA GLY A 47 -11.27 -20.85 27.32
C GLY A 47 -11.61 -19.41 27.67
N ARG A 48 -12.13 -19.19 28.88
CA ARG A 48 -11.96 -17.95 29.68
C ARG A 48 -12.88 -16.76 29.37
N GLU A 49 -14.20 -16.97 29.31
CA GLU A 49 -15.17 -15.89 29.51
C GLU A 49 -15.68 -15.84 30.96
N GLN A 50 -15.85 -14.63 31.51
CA GLN A 50 -16.54 -14.38 32.76
C GLN A 50 -17.84 -15.19 32.83
N ARG A 51 -17.93 -16.20 33.72
CA ARG A 51 -19.05 -17.14 33.91
C ARG A 51 -20.39 -16.59 33.41
N VAL A 52 -20.63 -16.76 32.12
CA VAL A 52 -21.94 -16.58 31.51
C VAL A 52 -22.69 -17.83 31.87
N TRP A 53 -23.81 -17.69 32.56
CA TRP A 53 -24.65 -18.85 32.83
C TRP A 53 -25.62 -18.96 31.66
N GLU A 54 -25.41 -19.99 30.86
CA GLU A 54 -26.41 -20.42 29.87
C GLU A 54 -27.60 -20.97 30.65
N ARG A 55 -28.69 -20.19 30.70
CA ARG A 55 -29.93 -20.66 31.32
C ARG A 55 -30.78 -21.31 30.24
N ARG A 56 -30.99 -22.62 30.36
CA ARG A 56 -31.78 -23.41 29.40
C ARG A 56 -33.29 -23.19 29.53
N ASP A 57 -33.72 -22.61 30.64
CA ASP A 57 -35.13 -22.34 30.92
C ASP A 57 -35.61 -21.11 30.13
N GLU A 58 -36.89 -21.11 29.75
CA GLU A 58 -37.53 -19.98 29.10
C GLU A 58 -38.13 -19.03 30.15
N GLY A 59 -37.75 -17.76 30.06
CA GLY A 59 -38.33 -16.69 30.87
C GLY A 59 -39.42 -15.96 30.08
N ARG A 60 -40.49 -15.55 30.76
CA ARG A 60 -41.49 -14.66 30.16
C ARG A 60 -41.12 -13.22 30.45
N LEU A 61 -41.02 -12.41 29.40
CA LEU A 61 -40.70 -11.00 29.53
C LEU A 61 -41.90 -10.23 30.07
N ALA A 62 -41.69 -9.51 31.16
CA ALA A 62 -42.63 -8.55 31.73
C ALA A 62 -42.01 -7.14 31.64
N VAL A 63 -42.64 -6.24 30.89
CA VAL A 63 -42.18 -4.86 30.69
C VAL A 63 -42.89 -3.94 31.68
N HIS A 64 -42.11 -3.20 32.47
CA HIS A 64 -42.61 -2.21 33.42
C HIS A 64 -43.01 -0.91 32.71
N ALA A 65 -43.95 -0.15 33.29
CA ALA A 65 -44.42 1.12 32.74
C ALA A 65 -43.30 2.16 32.53
N ASP A 66 -42.24 2.07 33.33
CA ASP A 66 -41.05 2.94 33.23
C ASP A 66 -40.08 2.54 32.10
N GLY A 67 -40.42 1.49 31.34
CA GLY A 67 -39.71 1.08 30.12
C GLY A 67 -38.55 0.11 30.31
N TYR A 68 -38.27 -0.36 31.54
CA TYR A 68 -37.39 -1.50 31.81
C TYR A 68 -38.19 -2.80 31.89
N GLY A 69 -37.54 -3.97 31.83
CA GLY A 69 -38.24 -5.26 31.87
C GLY A 69 -37.57 -6.27 32.77
N TYR A 70 -38.30 -7.33 33.10
CA TYR A 70 -37.79 -8.50 33.80
C TYR A 70 -38.21 -9.77 33.07
N LEU A 71 -37.26 -10.69 32.88
CA LEU A 71 -37.59 -12.07 32.49
C LEU A 71 -37.94 -12.83 33.76
N VAL A 72 -39.21 -13.22 33.88
CA VAL A 72 -39.72 -13.98 35.02
C VAL A 72 -39.75 -15.45 34.64
N TYR A 73 -39.09 -16.28 35.44
CA TYR A 73 -39.02 -17.73 35.25
C TYR A 73 -40.01 -18.44 36.15
N ALA A 74 -40.42 -19.66 35.77
CA ALA A 74 -41.37 -20.46 36.56
C ALA A 74 -40.90 -20.74 38.00
N GLY A 75 -39.60 -20.69 38.26
CA GLY A 75 -39.01 -20.83 39.60
C GLY A 75 -39.03 -19.57 40.48
N GLY A 76 -39.65 -18.48 40.04
CA GLY A 76 -39.71 -17.21 40.78
C GLY A 76 -38.47 -16.31 40.64
N ASP A 77 -37.42 -16.80 39.96
CA ASP A 77 -36.26 -15.99 39.62
C ASP A 77 -36.60 -14.95 38.56
N SER A 78 -35.95 -13.78 38.66
CA SER A 78 -36.08 -12.70 37.69
C SER A 78 -34.73 -12.21 37.21
N VAL A 79 -34.63 -11.99 35.90
CA VAL A 79 -33.45 -11.40 35.25
C VAL A 79 -33.84 -10.01 34.76
N TYR A 80 -33.06 -9.01 35.16
CA TYR A 80 -33.27 -7.63 34.74
C TYR A 80 -32.90 -7.44 33.27
N VAL A 81 -33.82 -6.83 32.52
CA VAL A 81 -33.66 -6.43 31.12
C VAL A 81 -33.61 -4.91 31.06
N PRO A 82 -32.46 -4.33 30.70
CA PRO A 82 -32.33 -2.89 30.56
C PRO A 82 -33.29 -2.32 29.48
N PRO A 83 -33.79 -1.09 29.66
CA PRO A 83 -34.69 -0.43 28.71
C PRO A 83 -34.09 -0.28 27.31
N GLN A 84 -32.77 -0.15 27.20
CA GLN A 84 -32.07 -0.12 25.93
C GLN A 84 -32.19 -1.44 25.17
N ASN A 85 -32.04 -2.57 25.86
CA ASN A 85 -32.15 -3.90 25.26
C ASN A 85 -33.57 -4.17 24.77
N LEU A 86 -34.60 -3.77 25.52
CA LEU A 86 -35.99 -3.87 25.09
C LEU A 86 -36.24 -3.17 23.76
N ARG A 87 -35.79 -1.91 23.64
CA ARG A 87 -35.95 -1.10 22.43
C ARG A 87 -35.11 -1.63 21.28
N TRP A 88 -33.86 -1.96 21.55
CA TRP A 88 -32.91 -2.36 20.51
C TRP A 88 -33.25 -3.73 19.97
N LEU A 89 -33.58 -4.70 20.82
CA LEU A 89 -33.90 -6.07 20.40
C LEU A 89 -35.36 -6.23 19.95
N GLY A 90 -36.16 -5.16 20.00
CA GLY A 90 -37.58 -5.18 19.64
C GLY A 90 -38.39 -6.19 20.45
N LEU A 91 -38.09 -6.30 21.75
CA LEU A 91 -38.75 -7.26 22.65
C LEU A 91 -40.04 -6.65 23.20
N GLU A 92 -41.09 -7.44 23.22
CA GLU A 92 -42.43 -7.02 23.64
C GLU A 92 -42.86 -7.73 24.92
N ASP A 93 -43.80 -7.09 25.64
CA ASP A 93 -44.38 -7.68 26.83
C ASP A 93 -45.04 -9.04 26.49
N GLY A 94 -44.69 -10.07 27.27
CA GLY A 94 -45.17 -11.43 27.07
C GLY A 94 -44.30 -12.33 26.19
N ASP A 95 -43.23 -11.82 25.57
CA ASP A 95 -42.29 -12.64 24.80
C ASP A 95 -41.66 -13.75 25.67
N ARG A 96 -41.54 -14.96 25.10
CA ARG A 96 -40.83 -16.09 25.73
C ARG A 96 -39.39 -16.09 25.25
N ILE A 97 -38.44 -15.92 26.16
CA ILE A 97 -37.05 -15.66 25.81
C ILE A 97 -36.14 -16.64 26.54
N ARG A 98 -35.29 -17.33 25.79
CA ARG A 98 -34.11 -18.02 26.33
C ARG A 98 -32.90 -17.13 26.14
N ALA A 99 -32.14 -16.93 27.21
CA ALA A 99 -31.07 -15.95 27.21
C ALA A 99 -29.89 -16.36 28.08
N ASP A 100 -28.72 -15.87 27.67
CA ASP A 100 -27.51 -15.91 28.45
C ASP A 100 -27.50 -14.77 29.44
N ILE A 101 -27.09 -15.08 30.66
CA ILE A 101 -27.25 -14.18 31.80
C ILE A 101 -25.89 -13.88 32.43
N ARG A 102 -25.70 -12.62 32.82
CA ARG A 102 -24.55 -12.18 33.62
C ARG A 102 -24.97 -11.99 35.08
N PRO A 103 -24.26 -12.60 36.05
CA PRO A 103 -24.55 -12.39 37.47
C PRO A 103 -24.32 -10.93 37.86
N SER A 104 -25.12 -10.42 38.79
CA SER A 104 -24.94 -9.08 39.35
C SER A 104 -23.60 -8.97 40.08
N ARG A 105 -22.92 -7.83 39.91
CA ARG A 105 -21.70 -7.49 40.66
C ARG A 105 -21.98 -7.07 42.11
N ARG A 106 -23.23 -6.72 42.44
CA ARG A 106 -23.65 -6.34 43.78
C ARG A 106 -24.26 -7.55 44.49
N SER A 107 -23.87 -7.78 45.74
CA SER A 107 -24.48 -8.80 46.61
C SER A 107 -25.99 -8.56 46.70
N GLY A 108 -26.80 -9.55 46.31
CA GLY A 108 -28.27 -9.47 46.29
C GLY A 108 -28.90 -8.76 45.09
N GLY A 109 -28.12 -8.36 44.07
CA GLY A 109 -28.68 -7.75 42.86
C GLY A 109 -29.21 -8.77 41.85
N HIS A 110 -30.26 -8.40 41.12
CA HIS A 110 -30.80 -9.24 40.05
C HIS A 110 -29.76 -9.47 38.94
N PRO A 111 -29.64 -10.69 38.42
CA PRO A 111 -28.80 -10.95 37.28
C PRO A 111 -29.34 -10.20 36.04
N VAL A 112 -28.47 -9.89 35.08
CA VAL A 112 -28.78 -9.02 33.93
C VAL A 112 -28.70 -9.79 32.62
N LEU A 113 -29.62 -9.51 31.71
CA LEU A 113 -29.64 -10.06 30.35
C LEU A 113 -28.33 -9.73 29.60
N LYS A 114 -27.63 -10.75 29.08
CA LYS A 114 -26.45 -10.58 28.22
C LYS A 114 -26.83 -10.73 26.74
N GLU A 115 -27.39 -11.88 26.38
CA GLU A 115 -27.65 -12.25 24.98
C GLU A 115 -28.94 -13.08 24.91
N VAL A 116 -29.74 -12.88 23.86
CA VAL A 116 -30.98 -13.59 23.58
C VAL A 116 -30.69 -14.69 22.58
N ARG A 117 -30.94 -15.94 22.97
CA ARG A 117 -30.72 -17.13 22.12
C ARG A 117 -31.95 -17.45 21.30
N THR A 118 -33.12 -17.50 21.95
CA THR A 118 -34.39 -17.78 21.27
C THR A 118 -35.46 -16.80 21.73
N ARG A 119 -36.35 -16.44 20.81
CA ARG A 119 -37.57 -15.68 21.07
C ARG A 119 -38.75 -16.48 20.55
N ASN A 120 -39.71 -16.75 21.42
CA ASN A 120 -40.94 -17.49 21.12
C ASN A 120 -40.73 -18.87 20.49
N GLY A 121 -39.59 -19.51 20.75
CA GLY A 121 -39.24 -20.84 20.24
C GLY A 121 -38.40 -20.82 18.96
N GLU A 122 -38.21 -19.66 18.33
CA GLU A 122 -37.32 -19.49 17.18
C GLU A 122 -35.95 -18.93 17.63
N GLU A 123 -34.87 -19.29 16.94
CA GLU A 123 -33.56 -18.68 17.17
C GLU A 123 -33.62 -17.18 16.87
N PHE A 124 -33.07 -16.38 17.79
CA PHE A 124 -33.13 -14.94 17.70
C PHE A 124 -32.14 -14.44 16.66
N ASP A 125 -32.67 -14.03 15.52
CA ASP A 125 -31.88 -13.59 14.38
C ASP A 125 -31.37 -12.15 14.56
N TYR A 126 -30.16 -12.03 15.11
CA TYR A 126 -29.45 -10.76 15.24
C TYR A 126 -29.15 -10.07 13.90
N SER A 127 -29.18 -10.80 12.77
CA SER A 127 -28.84 -10.25 11.45
C SER A 127 -29.92 -9.31 10.90
N ARG A 128 -31.19 -9.45 11.34
CA ARG A 128 -32.27 -8.50 11.01
C ARG A 128 -32.14 -7.18 11.74
N LEU A 129 -31.52 -7.20 12.92
CA LEU A 129 -31.29 -6.05 13.79
C LEU A 129 -30.06 -5.27 13.39
N TYR A 130 -29.01 -6.00 13.04
CA TYR A 130 -27.79 -5.46 12.48
C TYR A 130 -27.68 -5.94 11.05
N ASN A 131 -28.12 -5.10 10.11
CA ASN A 131 -27.84 -5.26 8.67
C ASN A 131 -26.34 -4.95 8.41
N ARG A 132 -25.47 -5.59 9.20
CA ARG A 132 -24.03 -5.39 9.22
C ARG A 132 -23.46 -6.15 8.02
N PRO A 133 -22.67 -5.51 7.15
CA PRO A 133 -22.00 -6.18 6.07
C PRO A 133 -21.19 -7.37 6.62
N SER A 134 -21.10 -8.46 5.86
CA SER A 134 -20.22 -9.56 6.24
C SER A 134 -18.78 -9.05 6.40
N GLN A 135 -18.01 -9.62 7.33
CA GLN A 135 -16.61 -9.23 7.57
C GLN A 135 -15.78 -9.22 6.27
N TRP A 136 -16.06 -10.15 5.35
CA TRP A 136 -15.45 -10.21 4.01
C TRP A 136 -15.80 -9.02 3.13
N THR A 137 -17.03 -8.52 3.19
CA THR A 137 -17.43 -7.31 2.46
C THR A 137 -16.79 -6.05 3.05
N GLU A 138 -16.65 -5.97 4.38
CA GLU A 138 -15.88 -4.88 5.02
C GLU A 138 -14.42 -4.90 4.57
N LEU A 139 -13.78 -6.08 4.58
CA LEU A 139 -12.41 -6.29 4.09
C LEU A 139 -12.24 -5.91 2.63
N LEU A 140 -13.10 -6.42 1.76
CA LEU A 140 -13.03 -6.18 0.33
C LEU A 140 -13.20 -4.69 0.03
N LEU A 141 -14.14 -4.03 0.71
CA LEU A 141 -14.34 -2.59 0.58
C LEU A 141 -13.11 -1.80 1.04
N GLN A 142 -12.50 -2.18 2.18
CA GLN A 142 -11.26 -1.57 2.65
C GLN A 142 -10.13 -1.78 1.65
N LEU A 143 -9.92 -2.99 1.16
CA LEU A 143 -8.86 -3.30 0.18
C LEU A 143 -9.02 -2.50 -1.11
N LEU A 144 -10.24 -2.43 -1.64
CA LEU A 144 -10.54 -1.65 -2.85
C LEU A 144 -10.35 -0.16 -2.60
N PHE A 145 -10.79 0.36 -1.46
CA PHE A 145 -10.62 1.76 -1.10
C PHE A 145 -9.14 2.13 -1.01
N TYR A 146 -8.33 1.38 -0.25
CA TYR A 146 -6.90 1.70 -0.10
C TYR A 146 -6.10 1.46 -1.39
N LEU A 147 -6.54 0.56 -2.26
CA LEU A 147 -5.99 0.40 -3.61
C LEU A 147 -6.28 1.64 -4.45
N PHE A 148 -7.54 2.08 -4.49
CA PHE A 148 -7.95 3.28 -5.23
C PHE A 148 -7.24 4.53 -4.72
N MET A 149 -7.23 4.73 -3.40
CA MET A 149 -6.48 5.78 -2.70
C MET A 149 -5.03 5.85 -3.17
N SER A 150 -4.31 4.74 -3.00
CA SER A 150 -2.88 4.68 -3.30
C SER A 150 -2.63 4.91 -4.79
N PHE A 151 -3.47 4.36 -5.66
CA PHE A 151 -3.37 4.57 -7.11
C PHE A 151 -3.56 6.04 -7.48
N VAL A 152 -4.53 6.75 -6.90
CA VAL A 152 -4.76 8.19 -7.13
C VAL A 152 -3.56 9.01 -6.64
N LEU A 153 -3.07 8.75 -5.42
CA LEU A 153 -1.92 9.45 -4.85
C LEU A 153 -0.66 9.26 -5.72
N LEU A 154 -0.37 8.01 -6.11
CA LEU A 154 0.76 7.68 -6.97
C LEU A 154 0.62 8.33 -8.34
N THR A 155 -0.57 8.31 -8.95
CA THR A 155 -0.80 8.93 -10.28
C THR A 155 -0.54 10.44 -10.27
N ILE A 156 -1.02 11.15 -9.24
CA ILE A 156 -0.74 12.59 -9.05
C ILE A 156 0.77 12.84 -8.90
N LEU A 157 1.45 11.97 -8.15
CA LEU A 157 2.88 12.10 -7.88
C LEU A 157 3.75 11.76 -9.11
N THR A 158 3.37 10.75 -9.90
CA THR A 158 4.10 10.30 -11.09
C THR A 158 4.02 11.31 -12.24
N ASP A 159 2.91 12.04 -12.39
CA ASP A 159 2.80 13.07 -13.44
C ASP A 159 3.89 14.16 -13.32
N SER A 160 4.33 14.43 -12.08
CA SER A 160 5.43 15.36 -11.82
C SER A 160 6.79 14.87 -12.33
N HIS A 161 6.99 13.56 -12.50
CA HIS A 161 8.31 12.99 -12.78
C HIS A 161 8.75 13.21 -14.23
N ARG A 162 7.81 13.29 -15.16
CA ARG A 162 8.09 13.40 -16.61
C ARG A 162 8.87 14.63 -17.04
N ARG A 163 8.72 15.71 -16.28
CA ARG A 163 9.41 16.98 -16.49
C ARG A 163 9.76 17.52 -15.12
N TYR A 164 10.70 16.83 -14.47
CA TYR A 164 11.10 17.12 -13.10
C TYR A 164 11.49 18.59 -12.95
N SER A 165 10.74 19.29 -12.11
CA SER A 165 11.04 20.63 -11.64
C SER A 165 10.60 20.70 -10.19
N MET A 166 11.46 21.20 -9.30
CA MET A 166 11.19 21.23 -7.86
C MET A 166 9.83 21.90 -7.55
N ARG A 167 9.48 22.96 -8.28
CA ARG A 167 8.18 23.66 -8.14
C ARG A 167 7.00 22.77 -8.49
N ARG A 168 7.09 21.98 -9.57
CA ARG A 168 6.02 21.05 -10.00
C ARG A 168 5.89 19.89 -9.01
N TYR A 169 7.01 19.39 -8.51
CA TYR A 169 7.02 18.33 -7.50
C TYR A 169 6.31 18.77 -6.21
N ILE A 170 6.67 19.95 -5.68
CA ILE A 170 6.00 20.51 -4.49
C ILE A 170 4.50 20.68 -4.73
N ARG A 171 4.11 21.21 -5.90
CA ARG A 171 2.68 21.34 -6.26
C ARG A 171 1.97 19.98 -6.30
N SER A 172 2.65 18.93 -6.78
CA SER A 172 2.08 17.58 -6.86
C SER A 172 1.96 16.95 -5.49
N CYS A 173 2.91 17.19 -4.58
CA CYS A 173 2.77 16.82 -3.16
C CYS A 173 1.59 17.54 -2.51
N LEU A 174 1.40 18.84 -2.77
CA LEU A 174 0.25 19.60 -2.26
C LEU A 174 -1.07 19.03 -2.78
N TRP A 175 -1.17 18.76 -4.08
CA TRP A 175 -2.35 18.11 -4.67
C TRP A 175 -2.59 16.70 -4.10
N SER A 176 -1.52 15.95 -3.83
CA SER A 176 -1.60 14.63 -3.19
C SER A 176 -2.13 14.74 -1.76
N CYS A 177 -1.68 15.72 -0.97
CA CYS A 177 -2.23 15.99 0.36
C CYS A 177 -3.72 16.38 0.30
N VAL A 178 -4.10 17.26 -0.64
CA VAL A 178 -5.50 17.65 -0.84
C VAL A 178 -6.36 16.44 -1.22
N ALA A 179 -5.89 15.62 -2.15
CA ALA A 179 -6.58 14.39 -2.56
C ALA A 179 -6.75 13.42 -1.37
N ALA A 180 -5.72 13.25 -0.54
CA ALA A 180 -5.80 12.42 0.66
C ALA A 180 -6.86 12.92 1.66
N VAL A 181 -6.97 14.23 1.87
CA VAL A 181 -8.00 14.82 2.74
C VAL A 181 -9.40 14.58 2.16
N VAL A 182 -9.59 14.84 0.87
CA VAL A 182 -10.89 14.63 0.20
C VAL A 182 -11.30 13.17 0.31
N LEU A 183 -10.39 12.25 0.04
CA LEU A 183 -10.71 10.83 0.08
C LEU A 183 -10.88 10.30 1.52
N TYR A 184 -10.21 10.90 2.51
CA TYR A 184 -10.49 10.63 3.94
C TYR A 184 -11.92 11.00 4.31
N CYS A 185 -12.47 12.10 3.78
CA CYS A 185 -13.86 12.50 4.03
C CYS A 185 -14.86 11.52 3.40
N VAL A 186 -14.52 10.94 2.24
CA VAL A 186 -15.36 9.99 1.49
C VAL A 186 -15.04 8.52 1.87
N ALA A 187 -14.16 8.29 2.83
CA ALA A 187 -13.80 6.93 3.22
C ALA A 187 -15.03 6.18 3.77
N PRO A 188 -15.29 4.95 3.33
CA PRO A 188 -16.37 4.14 3.89
C PRO A 188 -15.99 3.66 5.29
N VAL A 189 -16.80 4.00 6.29
CA VAL A 189 -16.63 3.58 7.69
C VAL A 189 -17.86 2.81 8.13
N THR A 190 -17.65 1.75 8.90
CA THR A 190 -18.74 0.98 9.51
C THR A 190 -19.18 1.66 10.81
N GLU A 191 -20.43 2.13 10.85
CA GLU A 191 -20.95 2.81 12.03
C GLU A 191 -21.24 1.79 13.14
N TRP A 192 -20.62 1.97 14.31
CA TRP A 192 -20.74 1.02 15.44
C TRP A 192 -22.18 0.74 15.87
N HIS A 193 -23.07 1.74 15.78
CA HIS A 193 -24.46 1.62 16.25
C HIS A 193 -25.40 1.00 15.21
N SER A 194 -25.27 1.38 13.93
CA SER A 194 -26.18 0.93 12.89
C SER A 194 -25.65 -0.27 12.09
N GLY A 195 -24.36 -0.59 12.18
CA GLY A 195 -23.68 -1.55 11.31
C GLY A 195 -23.64 -1.15 9.84
N ARG A 196 -24.19 0.02 9.47
CA ARG A 196 -24.24 0.49 8.08
C ARG A 196 -22.89 1.05 7.67
N VAL A 197 -22.54 0.84 6.40
CA VAL A 197 -21.43 1.54 5.76
C VAL A 197 -21.88 2.95 5.45
N VAL A 198 -21.25 3.92 6.10
CA VAL A 198 -21.54 5.34 5.95
C VAL A 198 -20.24 6.03 5.55
N LEU A 199 -20.34 7.14 4.82
CA LEU A 199 -19.17 7.97 4.52
C LEU A 199 -18.67 8.63 5.80
N ASN A 200 -17.35 8.72 5.97
CA ASN A 200 -16.74 9.28 7.17
C ASN A 200 -17.27 10.68 7.53
N PHE A 201 -17.60 11.53 6.54
CA PHE A 201 -18.21 12.85 6.79
C PHE A 201 -19.61 12.78 7.42
N MET A 202 -20.38 11.73 7.14
CA MET A 202 -21.74 11.53 7.64
C MET A 202 -21.77 10.76 8.96
N GLY A 203 -20.65 10.14 9.35
CA GLY A 203 -20.55 9.40 10.61
C GLY A 203 -20.45 10.34 11.81
N GLY A 204 -21.10 9.99 12.92
CA GLY A 204 -21.08 10.78 14.17
C GLY A 204 -19.70 10.91 14.83
N ARG A 205 -18.65 10.28 14.29
CA ARG A 205 -17.26 10.34 14.75
C ARG A 205 -16.35 10.85 13.63
N MET A 206 -16.21 12.17 13.53
CA MET A 206 -15.35 12.82 12.53
C MET A 206 -13.86 12.43 12.61
N PHE A 207 -13.41 11.91 13.76
CA PHE A 207 -12.01 11.53 14.01
C PHE A 207 -11.89 10.06 14.42
N ASP A 208 -11.98 9.17 13.45
CA ASP A 208 -11.52 7.79 13.65
C ASP A 208 -9.98 7.74 13.54
N TYR A 209 -9.32 7.51 14.68
CA TYR A 209 -7.85 7.42 14.77
C TYR A 209 -7.28 6.27 13.93
N MET A 210 -8.01 5.16 13.79
CA MET A 210 -7.54 4.02 13.00
C MET A 210 -7.55 4.37 11.51
N LEU A 211 -8.64 4.98 11.03
CA LEU A 211 -8.75 5.48 9.65
C LEU A 211 -7.66 6.51 9.36
N LEU A 212 -7.46 7.47 10.26
CA LEU A 212 -6.46 8.52 10.09
C LEU A 212 -5.04 7.94 10.03
N LEU A 213 -4.72 6.96 10.89
CA LEU A 213 -3.44 6.27 10.87
C LEU A 213 -3.23 5.57 9.53
N LYS A 214 -4.21 4.79 9.05
CA LYS A 214 -4.14 4.09 7.76
C LYS A 214 -3.97 5.04 6.57
N CYS A 215 -4.75 6.13 6.51
CA CYS A 215 -4.64 7.14 5.46
C CYS A 215 -3.31 7.87 5.49
N SER A 216 -2.82 8.27 6.68
CA SER A 216 -1.52 8.93 6.83
C SER A 216 -0.37 8.01 6.43
N PHE A 217 -0.43 6.73 6.77
CA PHE A 217 0.54 5.73 6.34
C PHE A 217 0.56 5.60 4.81
N ALA A 218 -0.60 5.46 4.17
CA ALA A 218 -0.70 5.37 2.71
C ALA A 218 -0.12 6.62 2.00
N LEU A 219 -0.38 7.81 2.54
CA LEU A 219 0.20 9.07 2.06
C LEU A 219 1.73 9.06 2.17
N VAL A 220 2.25 8.74 3.36
CA VAL A 220 3.70 8.75 3.63
C VAL A 220 4.43 7.77 2.70
N VAL A 221 3.92 6.54 2.57
CA VAL A 221 4.53 5.53 1.68
C VAL A 221 4.48 6.00 0.22
N SER A 222 3.37 6.60 -0.23
CA SER A 222 3.26 7.14 -1.60
C SER A 222 4.26 8.27 -1.87
N LEU A 223 4.48 9.17 -0.89
CA LEU A 223 5.46 10.25 -0.98
C LEU A 223 6.90 9.72 -1.01
N LEU A 224 7.23 8.76 -0.15
CA LEU A 224 8.55 8.11 -0.13
C LEU A 224 8.83 7.39 -1.44
N TYR A 225 7.85 6.64 -1.94
CA TYR A 225 7.95 5.97 -3.24
C TYR A 225 8.20 6.98 -4.36
N SER A 226 7.44 8.07 -4.40
CA SER A 226 7.64 9.15 -5.38
C SER A 226 9.03 9.77 -5.30
N ARG A 227 9.59 9.96 -4.09
CA ARG A 227 10.98 10.43 -3.91
C ARG A 227 11.98 9.42 -4.45
N LEU A 228 11.83 8.14 -4.11
CA LEU A 228 12.72 7.07 -4.59
C LEU A 228 12.74 7.01 -6.11
N TYR A 229 11.57 7.07 -6.75
CA TYR A 229 11.46 7.06 -8.22
C TYR A 229 12.23 8.23 -8.85
N VAL A 230 12.07 9.45 -8.33
CA VAL A 230 12.81 10.63 -8.83
C VAL A 230 14.32 10.43 -8.70
N LEU A 231 14.80 9.94 -7.54
CA LEU A 231 16.22 9.72 -7.32
C LEU A 231 16.79 8.68 -8.30
N ILE A 232 16.08 7.57 -8.52
CA ILE A 232 16.50 6.52 -9.45
C ILE A 232 16.57 7.09 -10.88
N SER A 233 15.55 7.84 -11.31
CA SER A 233 15.52 8.45 -12.63
C SER A 233 16.66 9.45 -12.84
N GLN A 234 16.96 10.29 -11.84
CA GLN A 234 18.09 11.22 -11.91
C GLN A 234 19.44 10.50 -11.98
N ARG A 235 19.62 9.43 -11.19
CA ARG A 235 20.84 8.62 -11.22
C ARG A 235 21.07 8.01 -12.59
N GLN A 236 20.04 7.44 -13.21
CA GLN A 236 20.13 6.87 -14.55
C GLN A 236 20.53 7.91 -15.61
N LEU A 237 19.96 9.12 -15.55
CA LEU A 237 20.33 10.20 -16.48
C LEU A 237 21.80 10.63 -16.32
N VAL A 238 22.29 10.73 -15.09
CA VAL A 238 23.69 11.07 -14.81
C VAL A 238 24.64 9.97 -15.29
N GLU A 239 24.25 8.71 -15.13
CA GLU A 239 25.06 7.56 -15.57
C GLU A 239 25.21 7.52 -17.10
N VAL A 240 24.12 7.71 -17.84
CA VAL A 240 24.13 7.80 -19.31
C VAL A 240 24.98 8.98 -19.80
N GLU A 241 24.85 10.14 -19.17
CA GLU A 241 25.66 11.31 -19.53
C GLU A 241 27.16 11.07 -19.24
N ASN A 242 27.48 10.38 -18.14
CA ASN A 242 28.85 10.06 -17.79
C ASN A 242 29.47 9.05 -18.78
N GLU A 243 28.72 8.02 -19.19
CA GLU A 243 29.14 7.09 -20.25
C GLU A 243 29.38 7.82 -21.57
N ARG A 244 28.50 8.75 -21.93
CA ARG A 244 28.66 9.60 -23.10
C ARG A 244 29.94 10.44 -23.04
N LEU A 245 30.15 11.17 -21.94
CA LEU A 245 31.34 12.00 -21.73
C LEU A 245 32.62 11.17 -21.76
N LYS A 246 32.60 9.96 -21.20
CA LYS A 246 33.72 9.02 -21.25
C LYS A 246 34.06 8.61 -22.69
N ASN A 247 33.05 8.32 -23.51
CA ASN A 247 33.24 8.00 -24.92
C ASN A 247 33.77 9.19 -25.73
N GLU A 248 33.26 10.41 -25.48
CA GLU A 248 33.77 11.63 -26.13
C GLU A 248 35.24 11.89 -25.74
N ASN A 249 35.61 11.68 -24.48
CA ASN A 249 36.99 11.81 -24.00
C ASN A 249 37.93 10.77 -24.66
N LEU A 250 37.52 9.51 -24.70
CA LEU A 250 38.29 8.44 -25.36
C LEU A 250 38.50 8.73 -26.85
N THR A 251 37.45 9.19 -27.53
CA THR A 251 37.51 9.57 -28.95
C THR A 251 38.46 10.74 -29.17
N THR A 252 38.43 11.75 -28.30
CA THR A 252 39.33 12.90 -28.36
C THR A 252 40.78 12.48 -28.16
N ARG A 253 41.05 11.62 -27.17
CA ARG A 253 42.40 11.07 -26.93
C ARG A 253 42.89 10.24 -28.10
N TYR A 254 42.02 9.40 -28.65
CA TYR A 254 42.33 8.61 -29.85
C TYR A 254 42.69 9.52 -31.03
N ASN A 255 41.88 10.53 -31.32
CA ASN A 255 42.15 11.50 -32.40
C ASN A 255 43.44 12.28 -32.16
N MET A 256 43.76 12.63 -30.91
CA MET A 256 45.03 13.26 -30.56
C MET A 256 46.23 12.32 -30.80
N LEU A 257 46.12 11.05 -30.40
CA LEU A 257 47.16 10.04 -30.66
C LEU A 257 47.37 9.83 -32.16
N VAL A 258 46.29 9.67 -32.94
CA VAL A 258 46.38 9.55 -34.40
C VAL A 258 46.96 10.83 -35.01
N GLY A 259 46.58 12.00 -34.52
CA GLY A 259 47.14 13.28 -34.96
C GLY A 259 48.63 13.45 -34.64
N GLN A 260 49.16 12.77 -33.62
CA GLN A 260 50.60 12.73 -33.33
C GLN A 260 51.40 11.87 -34.31
N ILE A 261 50.75 10.96 -35.07
CA ILE A 261 51.35 10.32 -36.25
C ILE A 261 51.38 11.37 -37.36
N ASN A 262 52.38 12.23 -37.30
CA ASN A 262 52.46 13.41 -38.13
C ASN A 262 52.63 13.01 -39.62
N PRO A 263 51.67 13.30 -40.52
CA PRO A 263 51.82 13.00 -41.95
C PRO A 263 53.05 13.71 -42.55
N HIS A 264 53.47 14.83 -41.96
CA HIS A 264 54.72 15.52 -42.33
C HIS A 264 55.95 14.66 -42.08
N PHE A 265 55.99 13.83 -41.02
CA PHE A 265 57.11 12.91 -40.81
C PHE A 265 57.22 11.93 -41.98
N PHE A 266 56.10 11.34 -42.39
CA PHE A 266 56.06 10.45 -43.55
C PHE A 266 56.52 11.13 -44.84
N PHE A 267 55.99 12.33 -45.15
CA PHE A 267 56.41 13.07 -46.35
C PHE A 267 57.87 13.53 -46.29
N ASN A 268 58.37 13.95 -45.13
CA ASN A 268 59.78 14.31 -44.95
C ASN A 268 60.70 13.10 -45.13
N SER A 269 60.31 11.94 -44.63
CA SER A 269 61.06 10.70 -44.86
C SER A 269 61.11 10.33 -46.33
N LEU A 270 59.99 10.46 -47.06
CA LEU A 270 59.96 10.23 -48.51
C LEU A 270 60.78 11.26 -49.30
N ASN A 271 60.71 12.54 -48.95
CA ASN A 271 61.50 13.58 -49.59
C ASN A 271 63.01 13.37 -49.37
N SER A 272 63.40 12.96 -48.15
CA SER A 272 64.80 12.65 -47.83
C SER A 272 65.30 11.43 -48.62
N LEU A 273 64.46 10.40 -48.75
CA LEU A 273 64.75 9.24 -49.59
C LEU A 273 64.86 9.61 -51.07
N ALA A 274 63.95 10.43 -51.58
CA ALA A 274 63.96 10.90 -52.96
C ALA A 274 65.23 11.69 -53.29
N MET A 275 65.73 12.49 -52.34
CA MET A 275 67.02 13.18 -52.45
C MET A 275 68.18 12.17 -52.55
N LEU A 276 68.24 11.18 -51.65
CA LEU A 276 69.30 10.15 -51.66
C LEU A 276 69.34 9.35 -52.97
N VAL A 277 68.17 9.02 -53.53
CA VAL A 277 68.07 8.36 -54.84
C VAL A 277 68.54 9.27 -55.97
N ARG A 278 68.14 10.56 -55.95
CA ARG A 278 68.51 11.54 -56.98
C ARG A 278 70.02 11.82 -57.01
N GLU A 279 70.66 11.82 -55.85
CA GLU A 279 72.11 12.01 -55.71
C GLU A 279 72.93 10.73 -55.98
N LYS A 280 72.28 9.63 -56.38
CA LYS A 280 72.89 8.31 -56.65
C LYS A 280 73.60 7.69 -55.44
N HIS A 281 73.06 7.90 -54.24
CA HIS A 281 73.53 7.26 -53.01
C HIS A 281 72.79 5.94 -52.73
N ASP A 282 72.86 5.00 -53.66
CA ASP A 282 72.01 3.80 -53.70
C ASP A 282 72.06 2.94 -52.42
N GLN A 283 73.25 2.71 -51.85
CA GLN A 283 73.39 1.96 -50.60
C GLN A 283 72.75 2.67 -49.40
N LYS A 284 72.89 4.00 -49.30
CA LYS A 284 72.28 4.78 -48.20
C LYS A 284 70.76 4.83 -48.35
N ALA A 285 70.26 4.91 -49.58
CA ALA A 285 68.82 4.87 -49.87
C ALA A 285 68.20 3.54 -49.45
N LEU A 286 68.83 2.40 -49.77
CA LEU A 286 68.40 1.06 -49.35
C LEU A 286 68.34 0.93 -47.82
N THR A 287 69.40 1.36 -47.11
CA THR A 287 69.41 1.34 -45.64
C THR A 287 68.32 2.22 -45.03
N TYR A 288 68.06 3.39 -45.64
CA TYR A 288 66.99 4.28 -45.19
C TYR A 288 65.60 3.66 -45.37
N ILE A 289 65.36 2.96 -46.48
CA ILE A 289 64.10 2.23 -46.75
C ILE A 289 63.88 1.14 -45.70
N ASP A 290 64.91 0.37 -45.36
CA ASP A 290 64.80 -0.70 -44.35
C ASP A 290 64.49 -0.14 -42.96
N GLN A 291 65.17 0.93 -42.55
CA GLN A 291 64.90 1.59 -41.26
C GLN A 291 63.50 2.19 -41.21
N LEU A 292 63.06 2.88 -42.27
CA LEU A 292 61.73 3.45 -42.35
C LEU A 292 60.65 2.36 -42.29
N SER A 293 60.85 1.26 -43.03
CA SER A 293 59.94 0.11 -43.04
C SER A 293 59.86 -0.57 -41.67
N TYR A 294 61.00 -0.70 -40.95
CA TYR A 294 61.03 -1.21 -39.59
C TYR A 294 60.22 -0.34 -38.63
N THR A 295 60.43 0.99 -38.66
CA THR A 295 59.70 1.94 -37.81
C THR A 295 58.19 1.91 -38.07
N PHE A 296 57.75 1.86 -39.34
CA PHE A 296 56.33 1.74 -39.66
C PHE A 296 55.75 0.40 -39.23
N ARG A 297 56.47 -0.70 -39.44
CA ARG A 297 56.02 -2.03 -39.00
C ARG A 297 55.87 -2.08 -37.48
N TYR A 298 56.78 -1.46 -36.74
CA TYR A 298 56.70 -1.34 -35.28
C TYR A 298 55.49 -0.51 -34.82
N ILE A 299 55.18 0.60 -35.50
CA ILE A 299 54.02 1.46 -35.20
C ILE A 299 52.68 0.77 -35.52
N ILE A 300 52.64 -0.11 -36.53
CA ILE A 300 51.41 -0.82 -36.90
C ILE A 300 51.17 -2.06 -36.02
N GLN A 301 52.24 -2.66 -35.47
CA GLN A 301 52.15 -3.88 -34.67
C GLN A 301 51.90 -3.64 -33.17
N ASN A 302 52.09 -2.42 -32.67
CA ASN A 302 51.84 -2.00 -31.28
C ASN A 302 50.79 -0.88 -31.21
#